data_AF-A0A842PER2-F1
#
_entry.id   AF-A0A842PER2-F1
#
_cell.length_a   1.000
_cell.length_b   1.000
_cell.length_c   1.000
_cell.angle_alpha   90.00
_cell.angle_beta   90.00
_cell.angle_gamma   90.00
#
_symmetry.space_group_name_H-M   'P 1'
#
loop_
_entity.id
_entity.type
_entity.pdbx_description
1 polymer ?
#
loop_
_entity_poly.entity_id
_entity_poly.type
_entity_poly.pdbx_seq_one_letter_code
_entity_poly.pdbx_strand_id
1 'polypeptide(L)'
;MNIEEAITKCEITLKQIKQYDPDPYYVNYFFNEYMISINNIINGIFEEANRDFGLFVSEKISEQKFYEKAKMKNDENAIKFSEWYSKKYIEEHKNPYPDVISQVRNFKNKFKKLPEIKIMLRASERYKDDINQEIKVKLSNQKLKSRDELDIEIKRQLPIFLQVLNHKRDEKNEPKIEENQVIASAFIDIENHEDVEIAYAAEIYIPVMERLVEESRKRIKELIR
;
A
#
# COMPACT_ATOMS: atom_id res chain seq x y z
N MET A 1 12.03 12.19 13.70
CA MET A 1 10.62 12.07 13.27
C MET A 1 9.92 11.06 14.17
N ASN A 2 8.65 11.29 14.52
CA ASN A 2 7.90 10.37 15.39
C ASN A 2 7.27 9.25 14.55
N ILE A 3 7.65 7.99 14.81
CA ILE A 3 7.19 6.83 14.03
C ILE A 3 5.69 6.59 14.27
N GLU A 4 5.25 6.73 15.52
CA GLU A 4 3.88 6.53 15.96
C GLU A 4 2.94 7.53 15.28
N GLU A 5 3.34 8.80 15.18
CA GLU A 5 2.58 9.80 14.42
C GLU A 5 2.47 9.44 12.93
N ALA A 6 3.51 8.84 12.35
CA ALA A 6 3.47 8.40 10.95
C ALA A 6 2.55 7.18 10.75
N ILE A 7 2.48 6.26 11.71
CA ILE A 7 1.51 5.15 11.72
C ILE A 7 0.08 5.70 11.83
N THR A 8 -0.19 6.59 12.78
CA THR A 8 -1.51 7.24 12.90
C THR A 8 -1.91 8.00 11.63
N LYS A 9 -0.96 8.65 10.95
CA LYS A 9 -1.21 9.27 9.65
C LYS A 9 -1.59 8.25 8.57
N CYS A 10 -1.00 7.05 8.57
CA CYS A 10 -1.41 5.97 7.67
C CYS A 10 -2.88 5.56 7.92
N GLU A 11 -3.29 5.44 9.19
CA GLU A 11 -4.68 5.10 9.54
C GLU A 11 -5.68 6.20 9.14
N ILE A 12 -5.32 7.47 9.36
CA ILE A 12 -6.16 8.62 8.98
C ILE A 12 -6.29 8.69 7.45
N THR A 13 -5.18 8.56 6.73
CA THR A 13 -5.18 8.58 5.26
C THR A 13 -5.91 7.38 4.67
N LEU A 14 -5.85 6.19 5.29
CA LEU A 14 -6.66 5.04 4.90
C LEU A 14 -8.16 5.32 5.00
N LYS A 15 -8.62 5.97 6.09
CA LYS A 15 -10.02 6.38 6.23
C LYS A 15 -10.43 7.35 5.12
N GLN A 16 -9.54 8.27 4.74
CA GLN A 16 -9.78 9.21 3.64
C GLN A 16 -9.82 8.49 2.28
N ILE A 17 -8.91 7.56 2.00
CA ILE A 17 -8.96 6.71 0.79
C ILE A 17 -10.32 6.03 0.70
N LYS A 18 -10.77 5.35 1.76
CA LYS A 18 -12.08 4.68 1.82
C LYS A 18 -13.26 5.65 1.66
N GLN A 19 -13.16 6.88 2.16
CA GLN A 19 -14.20 7.90 2.07
C GLN A 19 -14.40 8.42 0.64
N TYR A 20 -13.31 8.58 -0.11
CA TYR A 20 -13.32 9.18 -1.45
C TYR A 20 -13.32 8.15 -2.58
N ASP A 21 -13.29 6.86 -2.25
CA ASP A 21 -13.40 5.77 -3.21
C ASP A 21 -14.73 5.86 -3.98
N PRO A 22 -14.76 5.67 -5.32
CA PRO A 22 -13.65 5.34 -6.21
C PRO A 22 -13.08 6.54 -7.00
N ASP A 23 -13.19 7.79 -6.54
CA ASP A 23 -12.70 8.95 -7.30
C ASP A 23 -11.17 8.92 -7.45
N PRO A 24 -10.62 8.73 -8.67
CA PRO A 24 -9.19 8.53 -8.86
C PRO A 24 -8.35 9.72 -8.40
N TYR A 25 -8.87 10.96 -8.51
CA TYR A 25 -8.12 12.15 -8.11
C TYR A 25 -7.89 12.18 -6.60
N TYR A 26 -8.96 11.99 -5.82
CA TYR A 26 -8.87 12.03 -4.36
C TYR A 26 -8.17 10.79 -3.82
N VAL A 27 -8.47 9.61 -4.36
CA VAL A 27 -7.75 8.39 -3.97
C VAL A 27 -6.26 8.53 -4.25
N ASN A 28 -5.86 9.04 -5.42
CA ASN A 28 -4.45 9.29 -5.74
C ASN A 28 -3.81 10.28 -4.76
N TYR A 29 -4.51 11.37 -4.42
CA TYR A 29 -4.02 12.35 -3.46
C TYR A 29 -3.75 11.74 -2.08
N PHE A 30 -4.74 11.04 -1.50
CA PHE A 30 -4.57 10.45 -0.17
C PHE A 30 -3.64 9.24 -0.16
N PHE A 31 -3.59 8.48 -1.24
CA PHE A 31 -2.64 7.38 -1.38
C PHE A 31 -1.19 7.89 -1.51
N ASN A 32 -0.99 9.07 -2.11
CA ASN A 32 0.33 9.71 -2.11
C ASN A 32 0.77 10.09 -0.68
N GLU A 33 -0.13 10.65 0.12
CA GLU A 33 0.12 10.98 1.53
C GLU A 33 0.38 9.73 2.38
N TYR A 34 -0.35 8.65 2.11
CA TYR A 34 -0.09 7.34 2.71
C TYR A 34 1.34 6.88 2.38
N MET A 35 1.77 6.93 1.11
CA MET A 35 3.13 6.55 0.71
C MET A 35 4.22 7.42 1.34
N ILE A 36 3.94 8.71 1.58
CA ILE A 36 4.85 9.58 2.32
C ILE A 36 4.97 9.12 3.78
N SER A 37 3.84 8.76 4.40
CA SER A 37 3.82 8.26 5.78
C SER A 37 4.56 6.92 5.93
N ILE A 38 4.41 5.99 4.98
CA ILE A 38 5.21 4.75 4.93
C ILE A 38 6.72 5.04 4.87
N ASN A 39 7.14 5.96 4.00
CA ASN A 39 8.55 6.36 3.92
C ASN A 39 9.05 6.96 5.24
N ASN A 40 8.17 7.71 5.92
CA ASN A 40 8.49 8.30 7.21
C ASN A 40 8.68 7.23 8.29
N ILE A 41 7.84 6.20 8.33
CA ILE A 41 8.03 5.07 9.26
C ILE A 41 9.38 4.39 9.02
N ILE A 42 9.69 4.04 7.77
CA ILE A 42 10.95 3.36 7.42
C ILE A 42 12.17 4.21 7.80
N ASN A 43 12.18 5.49 7.45
CA ASN A 43 13.30 6.38 7.82
C ASN A 43 13.40 6.54 9.33
N GLY A 44 12.26 6.60 10.05
CA GLY A 44 12.22 6.68 11.51
C GLY A 44 12.90 5.50 12.19
N ILE A 45 12.75 4.28 11.67
CA ILE A 45 13.47 3.10 12.16
C ILE A 45 14.99 3.32 12.11
N PHE A 46 15.50 3.84 10.98
CA PHE A 46 16.92 4.13 10.83
C PHE A 46 17.37 5.35 11.63
N GLU A 47 16.49 6.33 11.90
CA GLU A 47 16.77 7.44 12.82
C GLU A 47 16.99 6.93 14.25
N GLU A 48 16.12 6.02 14.73
CA GLU A 48 16.28 5.37 16.03
C GLU A 48 17.57 4.55 16.09
N ALA A 49 17.83 3.72 15.08
CA ALA A 49 19.06 2.93 14.99
C ALA A 49 20.32 3.82 14.97
N ASN A 50 20.32 4.91 14.19
CA ASN A 50 21.44 5.84 14.09
C ASN A 50 21.78 6.51 15.43
N ARG A 51 20.75 6.85 16.21
CA ARG A 51 20.91 7.39 17.56
C ARG A 51 21.47 6.32 18.50
N ASP A 52 20.86 5.14 18.51
CA ASP A 52 21.15 4.11 19.49
C ASP A 52 22.52 3.44 19.25
N PHE A 53 22.97 3.31 18.00
CA PHE A 53 24.33 2.88 17.64
C PHE A 53 25.37 4.02 17.62
N GLY A 54 24.99 5.28 17.87
CA GLY A 54 25.95 6.40 17.89
C GLY A 54 26.62 6.67 16.53
N LEU A 55 25.88 6.50 15.42
CA LEU A 55 26.42 6.75 14.08
C LEU A 55 26.50 8.25 13.72
N PHE A 56 25.73 9.10 14.39
CA PHE A 56 25.75 10.57 14.26
C PHE A 56 25.54 11.07 12.81
N VAL A 57 24.70 10.41 12.03
CA VAL A 57 24.21 10.97 10.75
C VAL A 57 23.25 12.11 11.07
N SER A 58 23.56 13.32 10.61
CA SER A 58 22.76 14.53 10.83
C SER A 58 21.77 14.84 9.70
N GLU A 59 21.99 14.26 8.52
CA GLU A 59 21.10 14.37 7.37
C GLU A 59 19.92 13.40 7.47
N LYS A 60 18.91 13.58 6.61
CA LYS A 60 17.83 12.60 6.44
C LYS A 60 18.43 11.22 6.13
N ILE A 61 18.19 10.27 7.03
CA ILE A 61 18.78 8.94 6.97
C ILE A 61 17.89 7.99 6.16
N SER A 62 18.50 7.37 5.16
CA SER A 62 17.96 6.20 4.46
C SER A 62 18.72 4.96 4.90
N GLU A 63 18.16 3.78 4.64
CA GLU A 63 18.85 2.49 4.84
C GLU A 63 20.26 2.48 4.23
N GLN A 64 20.39 2.94 2.98
CA GLN A 64 21.68 3.00 2.29
C GLN A 64 22.68 3.92 3.02
N LYS A 65 22.26 5.14 3.40
CA LYS A 65 23.12 6.08 4.13
C LYS A 65 23.53 5.54 5.50
N PHE A 66 22.60 4.88 6.19
CA PHE A 66 22.87 4.21 7.46
C PHE A 66 23.95 3.13 7.28
N TYR A 67 23.80 2.26 6.29
CA TYR A 67 24.74 1.17 6.00
C TYR A 67 26.13 1.68 5.59
N GLU A 68 26.20 2.67 4.71
CA GLU A 68 27.45 3.31 4.31
C GLU A 68 28.17 3.93 5.52
N LYS A 69 27.45 4.65 6.39
CA LYS A 69 28.03 5.22 7.60
C LYS A 69 28.52 4.16 8.57
N ALA A 70 27.75 3.09 8.76
CA ALA A 70 28.12 1.96 9.62
C ALA A 70 29.43 1.31 9.14
N LYS A 71 29.57 1.09 7.82
CA LYS A 71 30.81 0.62 7.20
C LYS A 71 31.97 1.57 7.39
N MET A 72 31.78 2.86 7.14
CA MET A 72 32.85 3.86 7.33
C MET A 72 33.37 3.91 8.78
N LYS A 73 32.49 3.63 9.75
CA LYS A 73 32.84 3.57 11.18
C LYS A 73 33.31 2.19 11.65
N ASN A 74 33.26 1.16 10.80
CA ASN A 74 33.45 -0.25 11.16
C ASN A 74 32.56 -0.67 12.35
N ASP A 75 31.33 -0.18 12.41
CA ASP A 75 30.36 -0.55 13.44
C ASP A 75 29.67 -1.86 13.05
N GLU A 76 30.17 -2.98 13.57
CA GLU A 76 29.63 -4.31 13.25
C GLU A 76 28.17 -4.48 13.62
N ASN A 77 27.71 -3.85 14.71
CA ASN A 77 26.36 -4.02 15.21
C ASN A 77 25.37 -3.26 14.33
N ALA A 78 25.71 -2.04 13.92
CA ALA A 78 24.93 -1.31 12.92
C ALA A 78 24.91 -2.04 11.56
N ILE A 79 26.03 -2.61 11.11
CA ILE A 79 26.07 -3.42 9.88
C ILE A 79 25.14 -4.64 10.00
N LYS A 80 25.23 -5.40 11.09
CA LYS A 80 24.36 -6.57 11.37
C LYS A 80 22.88 -6.18 11.43
N PHE A 81 22.57 -5.02 12.02
CA PHE A 81 21.20 -4.51 12.05
C PHE A 81 20.69 -4.22 10.63
N SER A 82 21.46 -3.51 9.81
CA SER A 82 21.06 -3.17 8.45
C SER A 82 20.82 -4.43 7.61
N GLU A 83 21.72 -5.40 7.67
CA GLU A 83 21.59 -6.66 6.92
C GLU A 83 20.41 -7.49 7.39
N TRP A 84 20.14 -7.51 8.69
CA TRP A 84 18.94 -8.14 9.25
C TRP A 84 17.68 -7.44 8.74
N TYR A 85 17.65 -6.10 8.77
CA TYR A 85 16.49 -5.31 8.35
C TYR A 85 16.16 -5.58 6.88
N SER A 86 17.15 -5.55 5.98
CA SER A 86 16.90 -5.82 4.56
C SER A 86 16.29 -7.21 4.34
N LYS A 87 16.78 -8.24 5.05
CA LYS A 87 16.22 -9.61 4.98
C LYS A 87 14.80 -9.68 5.53
N LYS A 88 14.56 -9.07 6.69
CA LYS A 88 13.24 -9.04 7.32
C LYS A 88 12.23 -8.28 6.47
N TYR A 89 12.64 -7.17 5.85
CA TYR A 89 11.82 -6.42 4.90
C TYR A 89 11.39 -7.33 3.74
N ILE A 90 12.32 -8.03 3.09
CA ILE A 90 11.98 -8.99 2.01
C ILE A 90 11.01 -10.07 2.50
N GLU A 91 11.19 -10.59 3.71
CA GLU A 91 10.34 -11.62 4.29
C GLU A 91 8.88 -11.17 4.47
N GLU A 92 8.67 -9.99 5.07
CA GLU A 92 7.33 -9.40 5.24
C GLU A 92 6.62 -9.11 3.91
N HIS A 93 7.40 -8.95 2.84
CA HIS A 93 6.93 -8.63 1.50
C HIS A 93 6.85 -9.84 0.58
N LYS A 94 6.90 -11.06 1.12
CA LYS A 94 6.57 -12.27 0.33
C LYS A 94 5.07 -12.38 0.02
N ASN A 95 4.22 -11.77 0.85
CA ASN A 95 2.78 -11.73 0.61
C ASN A 95 2.47 -10.70 -0.51
N PRO A 96 1.56 -11.01 -1.45
CA PRO A 96 1.23 -10.11 -2.55
C PRO A 96 0.84 -8.68 -2.15
N TYR A 97 0.03 -8.48 -1.11
CA TYR A 97 -0.44 -7.13 -0.76
C TYR A 97 0.67 -6.23 -0.20
N PRO A 98 1.50 -6.69 0.75
CA PRO A 98 2.69 -5.93 1.13
C PRO A 98 3.65 -5.68 -0.03
N ASP A 99 3.88 -6.68 -0.89
CA ASP A 99 4.74 -6.54 -2.07
C ASP A 99 4.25 -5.42 -3.00
N VAL A 100 2.95 -5.39 -3.32
CA VAL A 100 2.31 -4.32 -4.11
C VAL A 100 2.63 -2.94 -3.53
N ILE A 101 2.45 -2.73 -2.22
CA ILE A 101 2.73 -1.44 -1.59
C ILE A 101 4.22 -1.07 -1.68
N SER A 102 5.12 -2.04 -1.53
CA SER A 102 6.56 -1.81 -1.71
C SER A 102 6.92 -1.43 -3.15
N GLN A 103 6.32 -2.11 -4.12
CA GLN A 103 6.52 -1.81 -5.53
C GLN A 103 5.98 -0.42 -5.89
N VAL A 104 4.79 -0.05 -5.42
CA VAL A 104 4.23 1.30 -5.57
C VAL A 104 5.18 2.34 -4.97
N ARG A 105 5.70 2.09 -3.77
CA ARG A 105 6.67 2.97 -3.11
C ARG A 105 7.93 3.14 -3.96
N ASN A 106 8.47 2.06 -4.50
CA ASN A 106 9.66 2.08 -5.36
C ASN A 106 9.39 2.84 -6.67
N PHE A 107 8.25 2.56 -7.31
CA PHE A 107 7.78 3.27 -8.50
C PHE A 107 7.68 4.78 -8.23
N LYS A 108 7.02 5.17 -7.14
CA LYS A 108 6.89 6.58 -6.72
C LYS A 108 8.24 7.24 -6.46
N ASN A 109 9.15 6.55 -5.80
CA ASN A 109 10.48 7.09 -5.50
C ASN A 109 11.28 7.32 -6.79
N LYS A 110 11.12 6.46 -7.79
CA LYS A 110 11.77 6.54 -9.10
C LYS A 110 11.15 7.60 -10.02
N PHE A 111 9.83 7.57 -10.19
CA PHE A 111 9.12 8.38 -11.19
C PHE A 111 8.47 9.65 -10.62
N LYS A 112 8.52 9.85 -9.30
CA LYS A 112 7.91 10.98 -8.58
C LYS A 112 6.39 11.11 -8.78
N LYS A 113 5.73 10.03 -9.18
CA LYS A 113 4.27 9.90 -9.34
C LYS A 113 3.83 8.49 -8.94
N LEU A 114 2.55 8.33 -8.62
CA LEU A 114 1.95 7.01 -8.40
C LEU A 114 1.62 6.31 -9.74
N PRO A 115 1.40 4.99 -9.73
CA PRO A 115 0.79 4.27 -10.84
C PRO A 115 -0.60 4.84 -11.17
N GLU A 116 -1.07 4.57 -12.39
CA GLU A 116 -2.41 4.99 -12.81
C GLU A 116 -3.48 4.24 -12.01
N ILE A 117 -4.49 4.98 -11.55
CA ILE A 117 -5.60 4.44 -10.79
C ILE A 117 -6.76 4.16 -11.73
N LYS A 118 -7.26 2.93 -11.66
CA LYS A 118 -8.46 2.46 -12.34
C LYS A 118 -9.66 2.49 -11.40
N ILE A 119 -10.85 2.57 -11.98
CA ILE A 119 -12.11 2.29 -11.27
C ILE A 119 -12.58 0.92 -11.72
N MET A 120 -12.90 0.02 -10.79
CA MET A 120 -13.41 -1.29 -11.13
C MET A 120 -14.64 -1.66 -10.30
N LEU A 121 -15.57 -2.39 -10.92
CA LEU A 121 -16.61 -3.13 -10.24
C LEU A 121 -16.02 -4.36 -9.55
N ARG A 122 -16.49 -4.62 -8.34
CA ARG A 122 -16.21 -5.84 -7.58
C ARG A 122 -17.43 -6.26 -6.75
N ALA A 123 -17.45 -7.52 -6.34
CA ALA A 123 -18.36 -7.99 -5.31
C ALA A 123 -18.02 -7.39 -3.94
N SER A 124 -19.02 -7.02 -3.15
CA SER A 124 -18.88 -6.47 -1.78
C SER A 124 -18.17 -7.47 -0.85
N GLU A 125 -18.62 -8.72 -0.88
CA GLU A 125 -17.99 -9.89 -0.28
C GLU A 125 -17.12 -10.62 -1.30
N ARG A 126 -15.87 -10.89 -0.93
CA ARG A 126 -14.84 -11.35 -1.87
C ARG A 126 -14.60 -12.84 -1.73
N TYR A 127 -14.57 -13.52 -2.86
CA TYR A 127 -14.02 -14.86 -3.01
C TYR A 127 -12.74 -14.80 -3.84
N LYS A 128 -11.88 -15.81 -3.66
CA LYS A 128 -10.52 -15.82 -4.23
C LYS A 128 -10.52 -15.66 -5.76
N ASP A 129 -11.54 -16.18 -6.41
CA ASP A 129 -11.62 -16.29 -7.86
C ASP A 129 -12.68 -15.35 -8.47
N ASP A 130 -13.16 -14.40 -7.67
CA ASP A 130 -14.01 -13.31 -8.15
C ASP A 130 -13.27 -12.50 -9.22
N ILE A 131 -14.03 -12.06 -10.21
CA ILE A 131 -13.54 -11.11 -11.20
C ILE A 131 -13.78 -9.68 -10.76
N ASN A 132 -12.88 -8.79 -11.19
CA ASN A 132 -13.10 -7.36 -11.19
C ASN A 132 -13.32 -6.90 -12.63
N GLN A 133 -14.06 -5.80 -12.82
CA GLN A 133 -14.32 -5.27 -14.16
C GLN A 133 -14.07 -3.76 -14.20
N GLU A 134 -13.13 -3.33 -15.05
CA GLU A 134 -12.79 -1.91 -15.19
C GLU A 134 -13.94 -1.11 -15.80
N ILE A 135 -14.22 0.05 -15.20
CA ILE A 135 -15.19 1.04 -15.64
C ILE A 135 -14.44 2.20 -16.28
N LYS A 136 -14.72 2.44 -17.56
CA LYS A 136 -14.18 3.59 -18.30
C LYS A 136 -15.12 4.78 -18.24
N VAL A 137 -14.76 5.76 -17.41
CA VAL A 137 -15.48 7.03 -17.28
C VAL A 137 -14.60 8.20 -17.73
N LYS A 138 -15.22 9.27 -18.23
CA LYS A 138 -14.46 10.46 -18.63
C LYS A 138 -13.96 11.19 -17.38
N LEU A 139 -12.64 11.33 -17.30
CA LEU A 139 -11.99 12.11 -16.25
C LEU A 139 -11.63 13.50 -16.77
N SER A 140 -11.78 14.51 -15.91
CA SER A 140 -11.28 15.88 -16.15
C SER A 140 -10.17 16.14 -15.15
N ASN A 141 -8.93 16.29 -15.63
CA ASN A 141 -7.74 16.38 -14.77
C ASN A 141 -7.67 15.21 -13.75
N GLN A 142 -7.90 13.98 -14.22
CA GLN A 142 -7.94 12.74 -13.42
C GLN A 142 -9.08 12.64 -12.39
N LYS A 143 -9.91 13.68 -12.26
CA LYS A 143 -11.07 13.71 -11.37
C LYS A 143 -12.33 13.27 -12.08
N LEU A 144 -13.22 12.60 -11.35
CA LEU A 144 -14.56 12.31 -11.86
C LEU A 144 -15.30 13.62 -12.19
N LYS A 145 -15.79 13.71 -13.43
CA LYS A 145 -16.53 14.90 -13.88
C LYS A 145 -17.91 15.00 -13.20
N SER A 146 -18.59 13.86 -13.05
CA SER A 146 -19.86 13.75 -12.34
C SER A 146 -19.99 12.35 -11.74
N ARG A 147 -20.59 12.28 -10.55
CA ARG A 147 -21.00 11.02 -9.94
C ARG A 147 -22.08 10.32 -10.77
N ASP A 148 -22.96 11.09 -11.41
CA ASP A 148 -24.02 10.55 -12.26
C ASP A 148 -23.47 9.79 -13.47
N GLU A 149 -22.36 10.26 -14.06
CA GLU A 149 -21.73 9.58 -15.20
C GLU A 149 -21.15 8.22 -14.78
N LEU A 150 -20.56 8.15 -13.58
CA LEU A 150 -20.12 6.90 -13.00
C LEU A 150 -21.31 5.97 -12.71
N ASP A 151 -22.38 6.47 -12.10
CA ASP A 151 -23.56 5.66 -11.79
C ASP A 151 -24.25 5.12 -13.04
N ILE A 152 -24.29 5.89 -14.13
CA ILE A 152 -24.79 5.44 -15.43
C ILE A 152 -23.93 4.31 -15.99
N GLU A 153 -22.61 4.45 -15.91
CA GLU A 153 -21.68 3.45 -16.43
C GLU A 153 -21.71 2.16 -15.60
N ILE A 154 -21.81 2.27 -14.27
CA ILE A 154 -22.05 1.14 -13.37
C ILE A 154 -23.32 0.40 -13.79
N LYS A 155 -24.46 1.10 -13.89
CA LYS A 155 -25.75 0.50 -14.26
C LYS A 155 -25.71 -0.19 -15.64
N ARG A 156 -24.94 0.37 -16.58
CA ARG A 156 -24.77 -0.21 -17.91
C ARG A 156 -24.00 -1.53 -17.89
N GLN A 157 -22.94 -1.61 -17.09
CA GLN A 157 -22.06 -2.77 -17.03
C GLN A 157 -22.51 -3.86 -16.06
N LEU A 158 -23.30 -3.48 -15.04
CA LEU A 158 -23.72 -4.35 -13.94
C LEU A 158 -24.38 -5.67 -14.38
N PRO A 159 -25.29 -5.73 -15.37
CA PRO A 159 -25.93 -6.98 -15.76
C PRO A 159 -24.94 -8.03 -16.29
N ILE A 160 -23.99 -7.59 -17.12
CA ILE A 160 -22.96 -8.49 -17.69
C ILE A 160 -21.99 -8.90 -16.59
N PHE A 161 -21.56 -7.96 -15.75
CA PHE A 161 -20.68 -8.25 -14.62
C PHE A 161 -21.27 -9.33 -13.71
N LEU A 162 -22.53 -9.17 -13.30
CA LEU A 162 -23.26 -10.13 -12.47
C LEU A 162 -23.39 -11.49 -13.14
N GLN A 163 -23.67 -11.53 -14.44
CA GLN A 163 -23.78 -12.78 -15.18
C GLN A 163 -22.47 -13.56 -15.15
N VAL A 164 -21.36 -12.91 -15.49
CA VAL A 164 -20.04 -13.57 -15.55
C VAL A 164 -19.57 -14.00 -14.16
N LEU A 165 -19.71 -13.11 -13.17
CA LEU A 165 -19.28 -13.39 -11.80
C LEU A 165 -20.09 -14.53 -11.17
N ASN A 166 -21.42 -14.48 -11.27
CA ASN A 166 -22.26 -15.52 -10.68
C ASN A 166 -22.08 -16.87 -11.37
N HIS A 167 -21.79 -16.89 -12.67
CA HIS A 167 -21.44 -18.12 -13.36
C HIS A 167 -20.17 -18.76 -12.78
N LYS A 168 -19.11 -17.97 -12.55
CA LYS A 168 -17.87 -18.45 -11.93
C LYS A 168 -18.07 -18.94 -10.49
N ARG A 169 -18.88 -18.23 -9.72
CA ARG A 169 -19.21 -18.63 -8.34
C ARG A 169 -19.98 -19.93 -8.29
N ASP A 170 -20.95 -20.12 -9.19
CA ASP A 170 -21.72 -21.36 -9.31
C ASP A 170 -20.80 -22.57 -9.59
N GLU A 171 -19.83 -22.43 -10.51
CA GLU A 171 -18.82 -23.47 -10.79
C GLU A 171 -18.00 -23.87 -9.55
N LYS A 172 -17.91 -23.00 -8.54
CA LYS A 172 -17.15 -23.20 -7.30
C LYS A 172 -18.02 -23.44 -6.07
N ASN A 173 -19.34 -23.55 -6.23
CA ASN A 173 -20.32 -23.62 -5.14
C ASN A 173 -20.24 -22.42 -4.18
N GLU A 174 -19.91 -21.24 -4.70
CA GLU A 174 -19.88 -19.98 -3.95
C GLU A 174 -21.24 -19.25 -4.07
N PRO A 175 -21.68 -18.49 -3.05
CA PRO A 175 -22.97 -17.80 -3.08
C PRO A 175 -23.07 -16.79 -4.22
N LYS A 176 -24.20 -16.84 -4.91
CA LYS A 176 -24.61 -15.83 -5.90
C LYS A 176 -24.70 -14.44 -5.25
N ILE A 177 -24.33 -13.41 -6.00
CA ILE A 177 -24.51 -12.02 -5.61
C ILE A 177 -25.59 -11.33 -6.42
N GLU A 178 -26.22 -10.34 -5.78
CA GLU A 178 -27.23 -9.47 -6.35
C GLU A 178 -26.69 -8.04 -6.56
N GLU A 179 -27.45 -7.19 -7.25
CA GLU A 179 -27.01 -5.83 -7.65
C GLU A 179 -26.52 -4.96 -6.49
N ASN A 180 -27.17 -5.03 -5.33
CA ASN A 180 -26.82 -4.26 -4.14
C ASN A 180 -25.53 -4.75 -3.46
N GLN A 181 -24.96 -5.87 -3.92
CA GLN A 181 -23.71 -6.45 -3.45
C GLN A 181 -22.56 -6.17 -4.41
N VAL A 182 -22.74 -5.27 -5.39
CA VAL A 182 -21.67 -4.81 -6.28
C VAL A 182 -21.30 -3.38 -5.92
N ILE A 183 -19.99 -3.11 -5.83
CA ILE A 183 -19.49 -1.76 -5.59
C ILE A 183 -18.39 -1.42 -6.61
N ALA A 184 -18.17 -0.12 -6.81
CA ALA A 184 -17.02 0.40 -7.53
C ALA A 184 -15.93 0.80 -6.54
N SER A 185 -14.67 0.45 -6.83
CA SER A 185 -13.51 0.80 -6.01
C SER A 185 -12.31 1.18 -6.88
N ALA A 186 -11.31 1.81 -6.28
CA ALA A 186 -10.07 2.21 -6.92
C ALA A 186 -9.00 1.10 -6.88
N PHE A 187 -8.43 0.81 -8.04
CA PHE A 187 -7.48 -0.26 -8.27
C PHE A 187 -6.21 0.26 -8.94
N ILE A 188 -5.13 -0.50 -8.82
CA ILE A 188 -3.87 -0.26 -9.51
C ILE A 188 -3.33 -1.56 -10.12
N ASP A 189 -2.58 -1.40 -11.20
CA ASP A 189 -1.63 -2.40 -11.66
C ASP A 189 -0.22 -1.92 -11.32
N ILE A 190 0.63 -2.84 -10.88
CA ILE A 190 2.04 -2.57 -10.64
C ILE A 190 2.89 -3.82 -10.87
N GLU A 191 3.87 -3.72 -11.75
CA GLU A 191 4.75 -4.82 -12.16
C GLU A 191 3.96 -6.09 -12.54
N ASN A 192 3.99 -7.13 -11.70
CA ASN A 192 3.30 -8.41 -11.92
C ASN A 192 1.98 -8.55 -11.16
N HIS A 193 1.50 -7.47 -10.54
CA HIS A 193 0.24 -7.44 -9.81
C HIS A 193 -0.78 -6.62 -10.57
N GLU A 194 -1.83 -7.28 -11.03
CA GLU A 194 -2.95 -6.67 -11.74
C GLU A 194 -4.16 -6.55 -10.82
N ASP A 195 -4.97 -5.52 -11.03
CA ASP A 195 -6.26 -5.34 -10.38
C ASP A 195 -6.19 -5.47 -8.85
N VAL A 196 -5.27 -4.72 -8.23
CA VAL A 196 -5.15 -4.65 -6.77
C VAL A 196 -5.90 -3.45 -6.20
N GLU A 197 -6.87 -3.71 -5.32
CA GLU A 197 -7.65 -2.67 -4.63
C GLU A 197 -6.76 -1.89 -3.65
N ILE A 198 -6.65 -0.58 -3.87
CA ILE A 198 -5.74 0.30 -3.13
C ILE A 198 -6.06 0.31 -1.64
N ALA A 199 -7.34 0.48 -1.29
CA ALA A 199 -7.79 0.59 0.09
C ALA A 199 -7.48 -0.69 0.88
N TYR A 200 -7.63 -1.86 0.24
CA TYR A 200 -7.40 -3.14 0.87
C TYR A 200 -5.90 -3.43 1.07
N ALA A 201 -5.08 -3.16 0.05
CA ALA A 201 -3.63 -3.30 0.16
C ALA A 201 -3.06 -2.37 1.25
N ALA A 202 -3.53 -1.13 1.31
CA ALA A 202 -3.12 -0.16 2.32
C ALA A 202 -3.55 -0.58 3.75
N GLU A 203 -4.73 -1.17 3.91
CA GLU A 203 -5.22 -1.69 5.18
C GLU A 203 -4.35 -2.85 5.70
N ILE A 204 -4.03 -3.82 4.84
CA ILE A 204 -3.18 -4.96 5.19
C ILE A 204 -1.76 -4.51 5.59
N TYR A 205 -1.27 -3.44 4.97
CA TYR A 205 0.11 -3.02 5.13
C TYR A 205 0.40 -2.25 6.43
N ILE A 206 -0.61 -1.65 7.08
CA ILE A 206 -0.40 -0.94 8.36
C ILE A 206 0.15 -1.90 9.43
N PRO A 207 -0.49 -3.06 9.72
CA PRO A 207 0.06 -4.03 10.67
C PRO A 207 1.45 -4.58 10.30
N VAL A 208 1.80 -4.63 9.02
CA VAL A 208 3.14 -5.03 8.57
C VAL A 208 4.17 -4.01 9.02
N MET A 209 3.87 -2.71 8.86
CA MET A 209 4.75 -1.64 9.31
C MET A 209 4.88 -1.60 10.83
N GLU A 210 3.80 -1.82 11.57
CA GLU A 210 3.85 -1.90 13.04
C GLU A 210 4.77 -3.02 13.51
N ARG A 211 4.65 -4.22 12.92
CA ARG A 211 5.56 -5.35 13.20
C ARG A 211 7.01 -5.02 12.85
N LEU A 212 7.26 -4.43 11.69
CA LEU A 212 8.62 -4.03 11.28
C LEU A 212 9.25 -3.05 12.28
N VAL A 213 8.48 -2.09 12.80
CA VAL A 213 8.94 -1.14 13.82
C VAL A 213 9.25 -1.88 15.13
N GLU A 214 8.31 -2.70 15.61
CA GLU A 214 8.46 -3.44 16.88
C GLU A 214 9.68 -4.36 16.85
N GLU A 215 9.82 -5.17 15.79
CA GLU A 215 10.94 -6.09 15.63
C GLU A 215 12.27 -5.35 15.45
N SER A 216 12.29 -4.22 14.73
CA SER A 216 13.50 -3.41 14.59
C SER A 216 13.99 -2.89 15.93
N ARG A 217 13.08 -2.39 16.77
CA ARG A 217 13.40 -1.92 18.13
C ARG A 217 13.91 -3.05 19.03
N LYS A 218 13.33 -4.26 18.92
CA LYS A 218 13.85 -5.45 19.61
C LYS A 218 15.27 -5.76 19.14
N ARG A 219 15.51 -5.76 17.83
CA ARG A 219 16.81 -6.08 17.24
C ARG A 219 17.90 -5.08 17.63
N ILE A 220 17.59 -3.78 17.64
CA ILE A 220 18.51 -2.73 18.08
C ILE A 220 18.93 -2.99 19.54
N LYS A 221 17.97 -3.27 20.42
CA LYS A 221 18.25 -3.58 21.84
C LYS A 221 19.10 -4.82 22.03
N GLU A 222 18.91 -5.86 21.21
CA GLU A 222 19.72 -7.08 21.25
C GLU A 222 21.18 -6.83 20.85
N LEU A 223 21.42 -5.94 19.89
CA LEU A 223 22.75 -5.67 19.34
C LEU A 223 23.55 -4.64 20.15
N ILE A 224 22.91 -3.92 21.08
CA ILE A 224 23.58 -2.97 21.98
C ILE A 224 23.93 -3.61 23.33
N ARG A 225 23.24 -4.70 23.69
CA ARG A 225 23.52 -5.49 24.90
C ARG A 225 24.70 -6.41 24.70
#